data_AF-A0A7X7FAS5-F1
#
_entry.id   AF-A0A7X7FAS5-F1
#
_cell.length_a   1.000
_cell.length_b   1.000
_cell.length_c   1.000
_cell.angle_alpha   90.00
_cell.angle_beta   90.00
_cell.angle_gamma   90.00
#
_symmetry.space_group_name_H-M   'P 1'
#
loop_
_entity.id
_entity.type
_entity.pdbx_description
1 polymer ?
#
loop_
_entity_poly.entity_id
_entity_poly.type
_entity_poly.pdbx_seq_one_letter_code
_entity_poly.pdbx_strand_id
1 'polypeptide(L)'
;MPIHWGEKHKTCNVEIAAMAAPRPMLMVSNGQDWTQNTPAVEYPHVKHVYSLYDAPDRVENAHFPTEGHDYGDSKRMAAYPFLAKHLQLALEAVRGKDGNIDESFAVVESRERMLVFGKERPWPSDAVPPNTPLP
;
A
#
# COMPACT_ATOMS: atom_id res chain seq x y z
N MET A 1 2.38 12.90 -14.84
CA MET A 1 2.19 12.42 -16.23
C MET A 1 0.86 11.69 -16.34
N PRO A 2 -0.10 12.13 -17.19
CA PRO A 2 -1.31 11.37 -17.40
C PRO A 2 -1.04 10.11 -18.21
N ILE A 3 -1.21 8.94 -17.58
CA ILE A 3 -1.05 7.61 -18.19
C ILE A 3 -2.39 6.95 -18.52
N HIS A 4 -3.50 7.49 -17.98
CA HIS A 4 -4.86 7.00 -18.20
C HIS A 4 -5.61 7.94 -19.14
N TRP A 5 -6.17 7.40 -20.22
CA TRP A 5 -6.76 8.17 -21.32
C TRP A 5 -8.20 7.70 -21.53
N GLY A 6 -9.15 8.61 -21.36
CA GLY A 6 -10.52 8.45 -21.81
C GLY A 6 -10.77 9.29 -23.06
N GLU A 7 -11.98 9.20 -23.62
CA GLU A 7 -12.38 9.99 -24.80
C GLU A 7 -12.28 11.51 -24.53
N LYS A 8 -12.57 11.94 -23.30
CA LYS A 8 -12.70 13.36 -22.91
C LYS A 8 -11.78 13.81 -21.78
N HIS A 9 -10.97 12.91 -21.22
CA HIS A 9 -10.13 13.24 -20.07
C HIS A 9 -8.82 12.46 -20.09
N LYS A 10 -7.85 13.02 -19.39
CA LYS A 10 -6.55 12.41 -19.13
C LYS A 10 -6.29 12.50 -17.63
N THR A 11 -5.82 11.42 -17.03
CA THR A 11 -5.55 11.36 -15.59
C THR A 11 -4.36 10.45 -15.29
N CYS A 12 -3.97 10.38 -14.01
CA CYS A 12 -2.89 9.51 -13.52
C CYS A 12 -3.21 8.97 -12.13
N ASN A 13 -2.41 8.01 -11.67
CA ASN A 13 -2.59 7.42 -10.34
C ASN A 13 -2.47 8.43 -9.20
N VAL A 14 -1.73 9.53 -9.40
CA VAL A 14 -1.56 10.59 -8.38
C VAL A 14 -2.89 11.34 -8.17
N GLU A 15 -3.58 11.68 -9.27
CA GLU A 15 -4.91 12.31 -9.22
C GLU A 15 -5.95 11.35 -8.63
N ILE A 16 -5.91 10.07 -9.01
CA ILE A 16 -6.79 9.04 -8.44
C ILE A 16 -6.56 8.90 -6.93
N ALA A 17 -5.30 8.85 -6.49
CA ALA A 17 -4.96 8.80 -5.07
C ALA A 17 -5.46 10.06 -4.33
N ALA A 18 -5.32 11.25 -4.93
CA ALA A 18 -5.78 12.49 -4.35
C ALA A 18 -7.31 12.54 -4.11
N MET A 19 -8.11 11.74 -4.84
CA MET A 19 -9.55 11.59 -4.57
C MET A 19 -9.87 10.98 -3.19
N ALA A 20 -8.87 10.44 -2.48
CA ALA A 20 -9.09 9.99 -1.12
C ALA A 20 -9.23 11.13 -0.11
N ALA A 21 -8.83 12.36 -0.46
CA ALA A 21 -8.93 13.51 0.42
C ALA A 21 -10.36 13.68 0.99
N PRO A 22 -10.54 13.96 2.29
CA PRO A 22 -9.53 14.15 3.34
C PRO A 22 -9.30 12.89 4.21
N ARG A 23 -9.52 11.67 3.67
CA ARG A 23 -9.21 10.44 4.39
C ARG A 23 -7.68 10.29 4.53
N PRO A 24 -7.17 9.72 5.63
CA PRO A 24 -5.73 9.55 5.80
C PRO A 24 -5.07 8.74 4.69
N MET A 25 -3.89 9.17 4.24
CA MET A 25 -3.08 8.44 3.24
C MET A 25 -1.59 8.46 3.58
N LEU A 26 -0.95 7.29 3.48
CA LEU A 26 0.51 7.15 3.48
C LEU A 26 0.99 6.81 2.08
N MET A 27 1.91 7.61 1.55
CA MET A 27 2.64 7.32 0.31
C MET A 27 4.01 6.75 0.68
N VAL A 28 4.27 5.49 0.32
CA VAL A 28 5.58 4.86 0.51
C VAL A 28 6.34 4.87 -0.82
N SER A 29 7.56 5.39 -0.83
CA SER A 29 8.39 5.51 -2.05
C SER A 29 9.85 5.19 -1.77
N ASN A 30 10.62 4.86 -2.82
CA ASN A 30 12.05 4.59 -2.73
C ASN A 30 12.81 5.27 -3.88
N GLY A 31 14.15 5.26 -3.83
CA GLY A 31 14.99 5.97 -4.79
C GLY A 31 15.41 5.17 -6.02
N GLN A 32 15.10 3.86 -6.11
CA GLN A 32 15.56 3.01 -7.23
C GLN A 32 14.40 2.44 -8.07
N ASP A 33 13.22 3.07 -8.02
CA ASP A 33 12.11 2.76 -8.91
C ASP A 33 11.36 4.01 -9.38
N TRP A 34 10.22 3.81 -10.06
CA TRP A 34 9.36 4.87 -10.59
C TRP A 34 8.83 5.86 -9.54
N THR A 35 8.97 5.57 -8.24
CA THR A 35 8.55 6.42 -7.12
C THR A 35 9.65 7.38 -6.64
N GLN A 36 10.86 7.36 -7.24
CA GLN A 36 11.99 8.23 -6.83
C GLN A 36 11.64 9.73 -6.73
N ASN A 37 10.70 10.20 -7.55
CA ASN A 37 10.31 11.61 -7.60
C ASN A 37 9.16 11.95 -6.64
N THR A 38 8.58 10.96 -5.96
CA THR A 38 7.45 11.13 -5.04
C THR A 38 7.65 12.27 -4.04
N PRO A 39 8.79 12.41 -3.33
CA PRO A 39 8.95 13.52 -2.38
C PRO A 39 8.95 14.91 -3.04
N ALA A 40 9.30 15.02 -4.33
CA ALA A 40 9.43 16.29 -5.04
C ALA A 40 8.25 16.62 -5.97
N VAL A 41 7.52 15.60 -6.44
CA VAL A 41 6.48 15.75 -7.48
C VAL A 41 5.12 15.24 -6.98
N GLU A 42 4.99 13.94 -6.74
CA GLU A 42 3.69 13.33 -6.47
C GLU A 42 3.13 13.70 -5.08
N TYR A 43 3.95 13.63 -4.03
CA TYR A 43 3.50 13.97 -2.67
C TYR A 43 3.10 15.44 -2.53
N PRO A 44 3.88 16.43 -3.02
CA PRO A 44 3.45 17.83 -3.02
C PRO A 44 2.12 18.07 -3.76
N HIS A 45 1.88 17.37 -4.87
CA HIS A 45 0.61 17.44 -5.59
C HIS A 45 -0.56 16.92 -4.75
N VAL A 46 -0.44 15.70 -4.20
CA VAL A 46 -1.50 15.12 -3.35
C VAL A 46 -1.73 16.00 -2.11
N LYS A 47 -0.66 16.48 -1.47
CA LYS A 47 -0.75 17.38 -0.32
C LYS A 47 -1.46 18.68 -0.65
N HIS A 48 -1.23 19.26 -1.83
CA HIS A 48 -1.97 20.44 -2.28
C HIS A 48 -3.48 20.18 -2.35
N VAL A 49 -3.91 19.03 -2.90
CA VAL A 49 -5.33 18.66 -2.93
C VAL A 49 -5.89 18.50 -1.51
N TYR A 50 -5.15 17.88 -0.59
CA TYR A 50 -5.55 17.77 0.82
C TYR A 50 -5.68 19.13 1.51
N SER A 51 -4.84 20.11 1.17
CA SER A 51 -4.95 21.49 1.67
C SER A 51 -6.28 22.16 1.26
N LEU A 52 -6.89 21.77 0.13
CA LEU A 52 -8.19 22.30 -0.28
C LEU A 52 -9.34 21.84 0.63
N TYR A 53 -9.10 20.84 1.47
CA TYR A 53 -10.02 20.32 2.49
C TYR A 53 -9.58 20.67 3.92
N ASP A 54 -8.67 21.63 4.09
CA ASP A 54 -8.07 21.99 5.38
C ASP A 54 -7.43 20.80 6.12
N ALA A 55 -6.93 19.80 5.38
CA ALA A 55 -6.39 18.56 5.92
C ALA A 55 -5.00 18.16 5.39
N PRO A 56 -4.04 19.10 5.17
CA PRO A 56 -2.74 18.79 4.58
C PRO A 56 -1.86 17.86 5.43
N ASP A 57 -2.18 17.70 6.71
CA ASP A 57 -1.54 16.85 7.70
C ASP A 57 -2.06 15.40 7.68
N ARG A 58 -3.12 15.11 6.91
CA ARG A 58 -3.68 13.77 6.74
C ARG A 58 -3.04 12.96 5.60
N VAL A 59 -2.07 13.53 4.91
CA VAL A 59 -1.24 12.80 3.94
C VAL A 59 0.22 12.88 4.35
N GLU A 60 0.88 11.73 4.36
CA GLU A 60 2.27 11.58 4.77
C GLU A 60 3.06 10.85 3.66
N ASN A 61 4.36 11.12 3.55
CA ASN A 61 5.25 10.38 2.65
C ASN A 61 6.45 9.81 3.41
N ALA A 62 6.59 8.49 3.39
CA ALA A 62 7.80 7.79 3.82
C ALA A 62 8.65 7.48 2.58
N HIS A 63 9.75 8.21 2.42
CA HIS A 63 10.66 8.06 1.28
C HIS A 63 11.99 7.44 1.70
N PHE A 64 12.39 6.38 1.00
CA PHE A 64 13.60 5.60 1.25
C PHE A 64 14.60 5.76 0.09
N PRO A 65 15.43 6.82 0.09
CA PRO A 65 16.17 7.25 -1.09
C PRO A 65 17.26 6.27 -1.56
N THR A 66 17.76 5.41 -0.67
CA THR A 66 18.83 4.44 -1.00
C THR A 66 18.31 3.03 -1.26
N GLU A 67 17.01 2.79 -1.10
CA GLU A 67 16.42 1.45 -1.18
C GLU A 67 15.79 1.16 -2.56
N GLY A 68 15.51 -0.11 -2.82
CA GLY A 68 14.91 -0.59 -4.06
C GLY A 68 13.45 -1.02 -3.97
N HIS A 69 12.99 -1.65 -5.06
CA HIS A 69 11.61 -2.07 -5.28
C HIS A 69 11.29 -3.38 -4.53
N ASP A 70 10.79 -3.23 -3.30
CA ASP A 70 10.40 -4.31 -2.42
C ASP A 70 9.32 -3.87 -1.42
N TYR A 71 8.81 -4.83 -0.64
CA TYR A 71 8.04 -4.56 0.57
C TYR A 71 8.78 -5.06 1.82
N GLY A 72 10.04 -4.65 1.94
CA GLY A 72 10.95 -4.98 3.04
C GLY A 72 10.65 -4.28 4.35
N ASP A 73 11.48 -4.54 5.34
CA ASP A 73 11.27 -4.17 6.75
C ASP A 73 11.02 -2.67 6.92
N SER A 74 11.86 -1.83 6.33
CA SER A 74 11.74 -0.36 6.34
C SER A 74 10.35 0.14 5.90
N LYS A 75 9.80 -0.43 4.82
CA LYS A 75 8.47 -0.07 4.31
C LYS A 75 7.37 -0.54 5.25
N ARG A 76 7.50 -1.74 5.84
CA ARG A 76 6.56 -2.24 6.85
C ARG A 76 6.61 -1.41 8.14
N MET A 77 7.80 -1.01 8.58
CA MET A 77 8.00 -0.13 9.74
C MET A 77 7.38 1.26 9.56
N ALA A 78 7.29 1.77 8.32
CA ALA A 78 6.54 2.98 8.02
C ALA A 78 5.01 2.75 8.05
N ALA A 79 4.55 1.58 7.59
CA ALA A 79 3.13 1.26 7.50
C ALA A 79 2.48 1.02 8.88
N TYR A 80 3.14 0.29 9.80
CA TYR A 80 2.52 -0.11 11.07
C TYR A 80 2.04 1.06 11.94
N PRO A 81 2.83 2.12 12.20
CA PRO A 81 2.39 3.24 13.02
C PRO A 81 1.24 4.01 12.37
N PHE A 82 1.29 4.19 11.04
CA PHE A 82 0.23 4.87 10.29
C PHE A 82 -1.09 4.10 10.36
N LEU A 83 -1.06 2.79 10.11
CA LEU A 83 -2.24 1.93 10.18
C LEU A 83 -2.78 1.88 11.62
N ALA A 84 -1.93 1.70 12.62
CA ALA A 84 -2.36 1.65 14.00
C ALA A 84 -3.04 2.95 14.47
N LYS A 85 -2.48 4.11 14.10
CA LYS A 85 -3.07 5.43 14.37
C LYS A 85 -4.46 5.58 13.75
N HIS A 86 -4.62 5.24 12.47
CA HIS A 86 -5.84 5.56 11.72
C HIS A 86 -6.91 4.46 11.77
N LEU A 87 -6.54 3.23 12.09
CA LEU A 87 -7.47 2.11 12.30
C LEU A 87 -7.68 1.77 13.78
N GLN A 88 -7.09 2.54 14.70
CA GLN A 88 -7.19 2.35 16.16
C GLN A 88 -6.71 0.96 16.61
N LEU A 89 -5.61 0.49 16.04
CA LEU A 89 -5.01 -0.80 16.38
C LEU A 89 -4.02 -0.65 17.55
N ALA A 90 -3.86 -1.72 18.33
CA ALA A 90 -2.92 -1.77 19.43
C ALA A 90 -1.48 -1.96 18.93
N LEU A 91 -0.78 -0.86 18.60
CA LEU A 91 0.63 -0.91 18.16
C LEU A 91 1.54 -1.56 19.21
N GLU A 92 1.26 -1.34 20.49
CA GLU A 92 2.00 -1.92 21.62
C GLU A 92 1.92 -3.46 21.65
N ALA A 93 0.88 -4.06 21.05
CA ALA A 93 0.76 -5.52 21.00
C ALA A 93 1.81 -6.19 20.10
N VAL A 94 2.48 -5.42 19.25
CA VAL A 94 3.53 -5.89 18.33
C VAL A 94 4.88 -5.23 18.58
N ARG A 95 5.06 -4.53 19.72
CA ARG A 95 6.36 -3.97 20.09
C ARG A 95 7.21 -4.97 20.86
N GLY A 96 8.48 -5.07 20.48
CA GLY A 96 9.51 -5.80 21.20
C GLY A 96 10.00 -5.06 22.45
N LYS A 97 10.89 -5.72 23.20
CA LYS A 97 11.49 -5.17 24.44
C LYS A 97 12.37 -3.94 24.20
N ASP A 98 12.85 -3.77 22.99
CA ASP A 98 13.65 -2.62 22.55
C ASP A 98 12.79 -1.42 22.09
N GLY A 99 11.47 -1.56 22.12
CA GLY A 99 10.50 -0.55 21.69
C GLY A 99 10.25 -0.53 20.17
N ASN A 100 10.96 -1.33 19.38
CA ASN A 100 10.72 -1.47 17.94
C ASN A 100 9.56 -2.43 17.67
N ILE A 101 9.03 -2.42 16.46
CA ILE A 101 8.07 -3.44 16.04
C ILE A 101 8.82 -4.77 15.92
N ASP A 102 8.26 -5.81 16.53
CA ASP A 102 8.77 -7.17 16.51
C ASP A 102 7.82 -8.05 15.71
N GLU A 103 8.27 -8.53 14.56
CA GLU A 103 7.52 -9.44 13.71
C GLU A 103 7.79 -10.92 14.01
N SER A 104 8.68 -11.25 14.97
CA SER A 104 9.11 -12.63 15.24
C SER A 104 8.00 -13.55 15.73
N PHE A 105 6.88 -13.00 16.18
CA PHE A 105 5.68 -13.76 16.53
C PHE A 105 4.94 -14.31 15.31
N ALA A 106 5.16 -13.75 14.13
CA ALA A 106 4.45 -14.15 12.91
C ALA A 106 4.96 -15.50 12.39
N VAL A 107 4.04 -16.44 12.22
CA VAL A 107 4.35 -17.74 11.60
C VAL A 107 4.28 -17.59 10.08
N VAL A 108 5.40 -17.85 9.40
CA VAL A 108 5.43 -17.94 7.94
C VAL A 108 4.87 -19.30 7.52
N GLU A 109 3.60 -19.32 7.13
CA GLU A 109 2.90 -20.54 6.74
C GLU A 109 3.37 -21.08 5.38
N SER A 110 3.28 -22.40 5.19
CA SER A 110 3.51 -22.98 3.88
C SER A 110 2.42 -22.57 2.90
N ARG A 111 2.77 -22.53 1.60
CA ARG A 111 1.82 -22.23 0.53
C ARG A 111 0.62 -23.18 0.60
N GLU A 112 0.86 -24.48 0.79
CA GLU A 112 -0.16 -25.52 0.82
C GLU A 112 -1.21 -25.27 1.91
N ARG A 113 -0.78 -24.76 3.07
CA ARG A 113 -1.69 -24.45 4.18
C ARG A 113 -2.56 -23.23 3.89
N MET A 114 -2.04 -22.26 3.12
CA MET A 114 -2.79 -21.07 2.72
C MET A 114 -3.76 -21.30 1.55
N LEU A 115 -3.69 -22.44 0.85
CA LEU A 115 -4.62 -22.74 -0.24
C LEU A 115 -6.00 -23.10 0.30
N VAL A 116 -7.05 -22.44 -0.19
CA VAL A 116 -8.44 -22.88 0.03
C VAL A 116 -8.66 -24.24 -0.64
N PHE A 117 -8.29 -24.36 -1.92
CA PHE A 117 -8.38 -25.60 -2.69
C PHE A 117 -7.01 -26.26 -2.86
N GLY A 118 -6.90 -27.51 -2.47
CA GLY A 118 -5.67 -28.29 -2.50
C GLY A 118 -5.96 -29.77 -2.73
N LYS A 119 -4.95 -30.61 -2.52
CA LYS A 119 -5.07 -32.07 -2.75
C LYS A 119 -6.25 -32.71 -2.00
N GLU A 120 -6.54 -32.23 -0.79
CA GLU A 120 -7.62 -32.73 0.07
C GLU A 120 -8.91 -31.92 -0.03
N ARG A 121 -8.87 -30.76 -0.68
CA ARG A 121 -9.99 -29.82 -0.84
C ARG A 121 -10.11 -29.49 -2.33
N PRO A 122 -10.70 -30.37 -3.16
CA PRO A 122 -10.76 -30.13 -4.59
C PRO A 122 -11.60 -28.89 -4.91
N TRP A 123 -11.38 -28.33 -6.10
CA TRP A 123 -12.23 -27.26 -6.62
C TRP A 123 -13.70 -27.71 -6.73
N PRO A 124 -14.66 -26.78 -6.61
CA PRO A 124 -16.05 -27.04 -6.95
C PRO A 124 -16.19 -27.58 -8.37
N SER A 125 -17.16 -28.46 -8.62
CA SER A 125 -17.36 -29.10 -9.93
C SER A 125 -17.74 -28.12 -11.04
N ASP A 126 -18.25 -26.95 -10.68
CA ASP A 126 -18.67 -25.86 -11.56
C ASP A 126 -17.64 -24.70 -11.61
N ALA A 127 -16.42 -24.90 -11.08
CA ALA A 127 -15.36 -23.90 -11.16
C ALA A 127 -15.02 -23.57 -12.62
N VAL A 128 -14.94 -22.27 -12.93
CA VAL A 128 -14.54 -21.79 -14.26
C VAL A 128 -13.09 -22.24 -14.55
N PRO A 129 -12.84 -22.95 -15.66
CA PRO A 129 -11.49 -23.40 -15.99
C PRO A 129 -10.51 -22.23 -16.15
N PRO A 130 -9.23 -22.41 -15.76
CA PRO A 130 -8.18 -21.43 -16.04
C PRO A 130 -8.13 -21.08 -17.53
N ASN A 131 -7.93 -19.80 -17.85
CA ASN A 131 -7.88 -19.29 -19.22
C ASN A 131 -9.18 -19.46 -20.02
N THR A 132 -10.33 -19.62 -19.36
CA THR A 132 -11.63 -19.49 -20.04
C THR A 132 -11.73 -18.07 -20.62
N PRO A 133 -11.90 -17.90 -21.95
CA PRO A 133 -12.05 -16.59 -22.56
C PRO A 133 -13.24 -15.85 -21.96
N LEU A 134 -13.04 -14.59 -21.57
CA LEU A 134 -14.15 -13.72 -21.19
C LEU A 134 -14.93 -13.32 -22.47
N PRO A 135 -16.26 -13.23 -22.40
CA PRO A 135 -17.09 -12.77 -23.51
C PRO A 135 -16.80 -11.31 -23.89
#